data_AF-A0A6M1LAA5-F1
#
_entry.id   AF-A0A6M1LAA5-F1
#
_cell.length_a   1.000
_cell.length_b   1.000
_cell.length_c   1.000
_cell.angle_alpha   90.00
_cell.angle_beta   90.00
_cell.angle_gamma   90.00
#
_symmetry.space_group_name_H-M   'P 1'
#
loop_
_entity.id
_entity.type
_entity.pdbx_description
1 polymer ?
#
loop_
_entity_poly.entity_id
_entity_poly.type
_entity_poly.pdbx_seq_one_letter_code
_entity_poly.pdbx_strand_id
1 'polypeptide(L)' 'MPGAPEGFTYRLRKNGDVELLHHGRPAVVLRGAAAARFLLDVHEEDPQELMARLTGNYRRGNERAAKNHPRNRRR' A
#
# COMPACT_ATOMS: atom_id res chain seq x y z
N MET A 1 12.83 -20.33 -11.22
CA MET A 1 11.57 -19.86 -10.59
C MET A 1 11.79 -18.40 -10.26
N PRO A 2 11.08 -17.43 -10.85
CA PRO A 2 11.36 -16.04 -10.57
C PRO A 2 11.03 -15.79 -9.10
N GLY A 3 11.97 -15.19 -8.36
CA GLY A 3 11.90 -15.04 -6.91
C GLY A 3 10.62 -14.33 -6.50
N ALA A 4 9.86 -14.96 -5.60
CA ALA A 4 8.71 -14.31 -5.00
C ALA A 4 9.18 -13.00 -4.35
N PRO A 5 8.41 -11.91 -4.46
CA PRO A 5 8.71 -10.72 -3.70
C PRO A 5 8.77 -11.07 -2.21
N GLU A 6 9.86 -10.73 -1.55
CA GLU A 6 10.08 -11.01 -0.14
C GLU A 6 10.73 -9.81 0.56
N GLY A 7 10.64 -9.76 1.88
CA GLY A 7 11.23 -8.66 2.65
C GLY A 7 10.40 -7.37 2.65
N PHE A 8 9.14 -7.40 2.20
CA PHE A 8 8.21 -6.31 2.37
C PHE A 8 7.59 -6.34 3.76
N THR A 9 7.58 -5.18 4.42
CA THR A 9 6.90 -4.96 5.70
C THR A 9 6.14 -3.65 5.64
N TYR A 10 5.11 -3.49 6.47
CA TYR A 10 4.41 -2.22 6.58
C TYR A 10 4.31 -1.77 8.04
N ARG A 11 4.21 -0.45 8.23
CA ARG A 11 4.05 0.17 9.55
C ARG A 11 2.93 1.20 9.52
N LEU A 12 1.95 0.99 10.37
CA LEU A 12 0.89 1.98 10.62
C LEU A 12 1.43 3.09 11.54
N ARG A 13 1.31 4.33 11.09
CA ARG A 13 1.65 5.53 11.86
C ARG A 13 0.44 6.03 12.66
N LYS A 14 0.71 6.76 13.73
CA LYS A 14 -0.33 7.33 14.63
C LYS A 14 -1.29 8.31 13.94
N ASN A 15 -0.89 8.89 12.81
CA ASN A 15 -1.72 9.79 12.00
C ASN A 15 -2.63 9.03 11.01
N GLY A 16 -2.57 7.70 10.97
CA GLY A 16 -3.32 6.86 10.03
C GLY A 16 -2.62 6.61 8.69
N ASP A 17 -1.38 7.07 8.51
CA ASP A 17 -0.57 6.75 7.33
C ASP A 17 0.04 5.35 7.45
N VAL A 18 0.27 4.69 6.33
CA VAL A 18 0.93 3.39 6.27
C VAL A 18 2.24 3.51 5.50
N GLU A 19 3.35 3.22 6.15
CA GLU A 19 4.65 3.12 5.49
C GLU A 19 4.90 1.70 5.05
N LEU A 20 5.20 1.50 3.77
CA LEU A 20 5.71 0.23 3.26
C LEU A 20 7.23 0.33 3.23
N LEU A 21 7.88 -0.71 3.74
CA LEU A 21 9.31 -0.89 3.77
C LEU A 21 9.69 -2.13 2.95
N HIS A 22 10.81 -2.05 2.26
CA HIS A 22 11.41 -3.17 1.56
C HIS A 22 12.82 -3.38 2.14
N HIS A 23 13.07 -4.55 2.71
CA HIS A 23 14.30 -4.87 3.46
C HIS A 23 14.67 -3.80 4.51
N GLY A 24 13.68 -3.31 5.25
CA GLY A 24 13.88 -2.30 6.31
C GLY A 24 14.09 -0.86 5.80
N ARG A 25 14.05 -0.63 4.48
CA ARG A 25 14.12 0.72 3.90
C ARG A 25 12.71 1.20 3.52
N PRO A 26 12.30 2.42 3.92
CA PRO A 26 11.01 2.95 3.53
C PRO A 26 10.96 3.11 2.00
N ALA A 27 10.02 2.41 1.37
CA ALA A 27 9.84 2.40 -0.07
C ALA A 27 8.72 3.37 -0.48
N VAL A 28 7.58 3.33 0.23
CA VAL A 28 6.45 4.23 -0.05
C VAL A 28 5.64 4.52 1.21
N VAL A 29 5.02 5.69 1.27
CA VAL A 29 4.09 6.07 2.33
C VAL A 29 2.70 6.29 1.74
N LEU A 30 1.75 5.47 2.16
CA LEU A 30 0.34 5.60 1.82
C LEU A 30 -0.33 6.49 2.86
N ARG A 31 -1.19 7.39 2.39
CA ARG A 31 -1.91 8.35 3.25
C ARG A 31 -3.40 8.30 3.00
N GLY A 32 -4.17 8.61 4.04
CA GLY A 32 -5.63 8.72 3.96
C GLY A 32 -6.30 7.51 3.32
N ALA A 33 -7.04 7.72 2.24
CA ALA A 33 -7.77 6.65 1.54
C ALA A 33 -6.87 5.53 1.00
N ALA A 34 -5.62 5.84 0.61
CA ALA A 34 -4.68 4.82 0.12
C ALA A 34 -4.20 3.90 1.24
N ALA A 35 -3.95 4.46 2.43
CA ALA A 35 -3.61 3.70 3.63
C ALA A 35 -4.76 2.77 4.03
N ALA A 36 -5.99 3.30 4.06
CA ALA A 36 -7.17 2.50 4.38
C ALA A 36 -7.43 1.38 3.36
N ARG A 37 -7.22 1.64 2.06
CA ARG A 37 -7.37 0.63 1.02
C ARG A 37 -6.33 -0.48 1.16
N PHE A 38 -5.06 -0.12 1.36
CA PHE A 38 -4.01 -1.10 1.60
C PHE A 38 -4.30 -2.01 2.80
N LEU A 39 -4.81 -1.44 3.89
CA LEU A 39 -5.18 -2.24 5.06
C LEU A 39 -6.35 -3.21 4.80
N LEU A 40 -7.20 -2.96 3.81
CA LEU A 40 -8.23 -3.93 3.39
C LEU A 40 -7.60 -4.99 2.48
N ASP A 41 -6.84 -4.56 1.49
CA ASP A 41 -6.26 -5.43 0.46
C ASP A 41 -5.23 -6.39 1.06
N VAL A 42 -4.46 -5.97 2.08
CA VAL A 42 -3.48 -6.82 2.76
C VAL A 42 -4.10 -7.99 3.54
N HIS A 43 -5.41 -7.95 3.81
CA HIS A 43 -6.14 -9.05 4.40
C HIS A 43 -6.76 -10.00 3.36
N GLU A 44 -6.96 -9.53 2.12
CA GLU A 44 -7.58 -10.30 1.04
C GLU A 44 -6.55 -10.91 0.06
N GLU A 45 -5.41 -10.25 -0.13
CA GLU A 45 -4.34 -10.62 -1.05
C GLU A 45 -3.04 -10.96 -0.31
N ASP A 46 -2.09 -11.60 -1.00
CA ASP A 46 -0.76 -11.86 -0.44
C ASP A 46 -0.05 -10.52 -0.14
N PRO A 47 0.36 -10.28 1.14
CA PRO A 47 0.97 -9.01 1.52
C PRO A 47 2.24 -8.69 0.76
N GLN A 48 3.06 -9.71 0.44
CA GLN A 48 4.34 -9.48 -0.23
C GLN A 48 4.11 -9.08 -1.69
N GLU A 49 3.23 -9.77 -2.40
CA GLU A 49 2.88 -9.44 -3.78
C GLU A 49 2.22 -8.06 -3.89
N LEU A 50 1.28 -7.76 -2.99
CA LEU A 50 0.61 -6.46 -2.93
C LEU A 50 1.62 -5.32 -2.69
N MET A 51 2.51 -5.48 -1.71
CA MET A 51 3.53 -4.48 -1.40
C MET A 51 4.56 -4.34 -2.53
N ALA A 52 4.96 -5.42 -3.19
CA ALA A 52 5.84 -5.36 -4.37
C ALA A 52 5.20 -4.63 -5.54
N ARG A 53 3.90 -4.85 -5.78
CA ARG A 53 3.13 -4.14 -6.81
C ARG A 53 3.05 -2.64 -6.51
N LEU A 54 2.77 -2.30 -5.25
CA LEU A 54 2.64 -0.91 -4.80
C LEU A 54 3.99 -0.17 -4.82
N THR A 55 5.08 -0.83 -4.46
CA THR A 55 6.43 -0.22 -4.47
C THR A 55 7.04 -0.19 -5.88
N GLY A 56 6.75 -1.16 -6.74
CA GLY A 56 7.29 -1.26 -8.10
C GLY A 56 6.58 -0.38 -9.13
N ASN A 57 5.28 -0.09 -8.97
CA ASN A 57 4.48 0.59 -10.00
C ASN A 57 4.13 2.07 -9.67
N TYR A 58 4.71 2.64 -8.60
CA TYR A 58 4.28 3.93 -8.05
C TYR A 58 4.67 5.16 -8.88
N ARG A 59 5.51 5.06 -9.93
CA ARG A 59 5.97 6.25 -10.66
C ARG A 59 4.90 6.92 -11.55
N ARG A 60 3.70 6.34 -11.74
CA ARG A 60 2.70 6.92 -12.69
C ARG A 60 1.22 6.93 -12.29
N GLY A 61 0.75 6.18 -11.28
CA GLY A 61 -0.67 5.77 -11.29
C GLY A 61 -1.63 6.30 -10.21
N ASN A 62 -1.16 6.75 -9.04
CA ASN A 62 -2.01 6.60 -7.84
C ASN A 62 -2.91 7.80 -7.45
N GLU A 63 -2.98 8.86 -8.26
CA GLU A 63 -3.82 10.02 -7.96
C GLU A 63 -5.33 9.75 -8.14
N ARG A 64 -5.70 8.67 -8.85
CA ARG A 64 -7.10 8.36 -9.20
C ARG A 64 -7.77 7.29 -8.34
N ALA A 65 -7.04 6.34 -7.76
CA ALA A 65 -7.62 5.20 -7.04
C ALA A 65 -8.34 5.60 -5.74
N ALA A 66 -7.87 6.65 -5.05
CA ALA A 66 -8.45 7.14 -3.80
C ALA A 66 -9.88 7.71 -3.98
N LYS A 67 -10.21 8.27 -5.15
CA LYS A 67 -11.49 8.98 -5.37
C LYS A 67 -12.69 8.04 -5.48
N ASN A 68 -12.49 6.78 -5.87
CA ASN A 68 -13.57 5.84 -6.18
C ASN A 68 -13.94 4.87 -5.04
N HIS A 69 -13.30 4.95 -3.87
CA HIS A 69 -13.63 4.05 -2.76
C HIS A 69 -14.97 4.46 -2.11
N PRO A 70 -15.91 3.52 -1.86
CA PRO A 70 -17.16 3.81 -1.15
C PRO A 70 -17.00 4.50 0.23
N ARG A 71 -15.84 4.39 0.89
CA ARG A 71 -15.52 5.11 2.15
C ARG A 71 -15.13 6.57 1.93
N ASN A 72 -14.58 6.91 0.75
CA ASN A 72 -14.20 8.29 0.39
C ASN A 72 -15.36 9.09 -0.23
N ARG A 73 -16.50 8.43 -0.51
CA ARG A 73 -17.72 9.03 -1.06
C ARG A 73 -18.66 9.61 0.02
N ARG A 74 -18.26 9.56 1.29
CA ARG A 74 -19.01 10.16 2.40
C ARG A 74 -18.43 11.55 2.73
N ARG A 75 -18.77 12.54 1.93
CA ARG A 75 -18.76 13.95 2.34
C ARG A 75 -19.88 14.70 1.64
#